data_AF-A0AAN9T5C8-F1
#
_entry.id   AF-A0AAN9T5C8-F1
#
_cell.length_a   1.000
_cell.length_b   1.000
_cell.length_c   1.000
_cell.angle_alpha   90.00
_cell.angle_beta   90.00
_cell.angle_gamma   90.00
#
_symmetry.space_group_name_H-M   'P 1'
#
loop_
_entity.id
_entity.type
_entity.pdbx_description
1 polymer ?
#
loop_
_entity_poly.entity_id
_entity_poly.type
_entity_poly.pdbx_seq_one_letter_code
_entity_poly.pdbx_strand_id
1 'polypeptide(L)'
;MQQRNNLIGKTLQKYGKIDVVVSNVAVNPSVDPILQTLESILDKLWVINVKCAILLIKNAGPHLKKGSTVVLISSLVAYNPPPSIYGYALASEMAPNTRVNCVVPGIVPTHFVALYTSNDATREELERKAW
;
A
#
# COMPACT_ATOMS: atom_id res chain seq x y z
N MET A 1 -10.60 -12.81 2.46
CA MET A 1 -11.31 -12.39 3.69
C MET A 1 -10.71 -13.06 4.93
N GLN A 2 -10.60 -14.39 4.95
CA GLN A 2 -10.11 -15.15 6.10
C GLN A 2 -8.72 -14.74 6.60
N GLN A 3 -7.75 -14.50 5.71
CA GLN A 3 -6.39 -14.10 6.11
C GLN A 3 -6.36 -12.74 6.85
N ARG A 4 -7.11 -11.73 6.39
CA ARG A 4 -7.16 -10.42 7.05
C ARG A 4 -7.82 -10.50 8.42
N ASN A 5 -8.92 -11.25 8.53
CA ASN A 5 -9.59 -11.45 9.82
C ASN A 5 -8.68 -12.19 10.80
N ASN A 6 -7.91 -13.18 10.31
CA ASN A 6 -6.94 -13.90 11.12
C ASN A 6 -5.78 -12.98 11.56
N LEU A 7 -5.27 -12.14 10.67
CA LEU A 7 -4.24 -11.14 11.01
C LEU A 7 -4.69 -10.23 12.15
N ILE A 8 -5.90 -9.67 12.04
CA ILE A 8 -6.49 -8.78 13.06
C ILE A 8 -6.74 -9.55 14.35
N GLY A 9 -7.41 -10.70 14.27
CA GLY A 9 -7.76 -11.52 15.42
C GLY A 9 -6.53 -11.98 16.22
N LYS A 10 -5.49 -12.46 15.54
CA LYS A 10 -4.22 -12.86 16.20
C LYS A 10 -3.50 -11.68 16.83
N THR A 11 -3.53 -10.51 16.20
CA THR A 11 -2.92 -9.29 16.75
C THR A 11 -3.65 -8.87 18.03
N LEU A 12 -4.98 -8.87 18.02
CA LEU A 12 -5.79 -8.57 19.20
C LEU A 12 -5.62 -9.60 20.30
N GLN A 13 -5.58 -10.89 19.97
CA GLN A 13 -5.36 -11.96 20.94
C GLN A 13 -4.00 -11.81 21.64
N LYS A 14 -2.95 -11.44 20.89
CA LYS A 14 -1.59 -11.35 21.42
C LYS A 14 -1.33 -10.05 22.18
N TYR A 15 -1.84 -8.92 21.68
CA TYR A 15 -1.47 -7.58 22.19
C TYR A 15 -2.63 -6.81 22.81
N GLY A 16 -3.87 -7.31 22.72
CA GLY A 16 -5.07 -6.68 23.29
C GLY A 16 -5.58 -5.44 22.54
N LYS A 17 -4.80 -4.89 21.60
CA LYS A 17 -5.11 -3.67 20.87
C LYS A 17 -4.38 -3.56 19.53
N ILE A 18 -4.82 -2.60 18.72
CA ILE A 18 -4.16 -2.18 17.48
C ILE A 18 -4.06 -0.65 17.52
N ASP A 19 -2.84 -0.10 17.66
CA ASP A 19 -2.62 1.35 17.65
C ASP A 19 -2.26 1.87 16.25
N VAL A 20 -1.59 1.05 15.44
CA VAL A 20 -1.08 1.42 14.11
C VAL A 20 -1.37 0.33 13.09
N VAL A 21 -1.87 0.72 11.92
CA VAL A 21 -2.03 -0.14 10.74
C VAL A 21 -1.18 0.41 9.61
N VAL A 22 -0.28 -0.42 9.08
CA VAL A 22 0.52 -0.08 7.89
C VAL A 22 0.10 -0.99 6.74
N SER A 23 -0.54 -0.42 5.71
CA SER A 23 -0.87 -1.14 4.49
C SER A 23 0.23 -0.95 3.46
N ASN A 24 1.21 -1.86 3.47
CA ASN A 24 2.39 -1.83 2.60
C ASN A 24 2.33 -2.79 1.41
N VAL A 25 1.46 -3.81 1.45
CA VAL A 25 1.54 -4.90 0.47
C VAL A 25 1.22 -4.40 -0.94
N ALA A 26 2.05 -4.80 -1.91
CA ALA A 26 1.87 -4.52 -3.33
C ALA A 26 2.44 -5.68 -4.17
N VAL A 27 1.97 -5.80 -5.41
CA VAL A 27 2.56 -6.67 -6.45
C VAL A 27 2.77 -5.88 -7.73
N ASN A 28 3.81 -6.26 -8.46
CA ASN A 28 4.00 -5.87 -9.86
C ASN A 28 4.45 -7.11 -10.66
N PRO A 29 3.51 -7.91 -11.18
CA PRO A 29 3.81 -9.22 -11.74
C PRO A 29 4.33 -9.19 -13.19
N SER A 30 4.32 -8.04 -13.86
CA SER A 30 4.72 -7.89 -15.27
C SER A 30 5.32 -6.51 -15.54
N VAL A 31 6.16 -6.41 -16.57
CA VAL A 31 6.71 -5.15 -17.11
C VAL A 31 6.20 -4.86 -18.54
N ASP A 32 5.19 -5.61 -18.99
CA ASP A 32 4.65 -5.52 -20.34
C ASP A 32 3.97 -4.16 -20.58
N PRO A 33 3.98 -3.66 -21.83
CA PRO A 33 3.17 -2.50 -22.20
C PRO A 33 1.70 -2.73 -21.87
N ILE A 34 0.99 -1.68 -21.42
CA ILE A 34 -0.41 -1.79 -20.96
C ILE A 34 -1.35 -2.40 -22.01
N LEU A 35 -1.10 -2.15 -23.30
CA LEU A 35 -1.90 -2.68 -24.42
C LEU A 35 -1.68 -4.18 -24.67
N GLN A 36 -0.67 -4.77 -24.04
CA GLN A 36 -0.32 -6.19 -24.12
C GLN A 36 -0.54 -6.91 -22.79
N THR A 37 -0.91 -6.18 -21.73
CA THR A 37 -1.16 -6.75 -20.40
C THR A 37 -2.39 -7.66 -20.41
N LEU A 38 -2.24 -8.87 -19.86
CA LEU A 38 -3.35 -9.79 -19.65
C LEU A 38 -4.33 -9.24 -18.60
N GLU A 39 -5.62 -9.46 -18.81
CA GLU A 39 -6.67 -9.06 -17.86
C GLU A 39 -6.43 -9.63 -16.45
N SER A 40 -5.93 -10.87 -16.35
CA SER A 40 -5.59 -11.51 -15.07
C SER A 40 -4.51 -10.77 -14.27
N ILE A 41 -3.61 -10.05 -14.96
CA ILE A 41 -2.60 -9.19 -14.32
C ILE A 41 -3.26 -7.93 -13.77
N LEU A 42 -4.16 -7.31 -14.54
CA LEU A 42 -4.95 -6.15 -14.10
C LEU A 42 -5.80 -6.49 -12.87
N ASP A 43 -6.47 -7.64 -12.89
CA ASP A 43 -7.24 -8.15 -11.76
C ASP A 43 -6.37 -8.31 -10.51
N LYS A 44 -5.18 -8.91 -10.67
CA LYS A 44 -4.25 -9.12 -9.56
C LYS A 44 -3.76 -7.79 -8.98
N LEU A 45 -3.45 -6.80 -9.82
CA LEU A 45 -3.09 -5.45 -9.40
C LEU A 45 -4.23 -4.79 -8.63
N TRP A 46 -5.46 -4.86 -9.15
CA TRP A 46 -6.63 -4.26 -8.49
C TRP A 46 -6.94 -4.93 -7.14
N VAL A 47 -6.92 -6.26 -7.10
CA VAL A 47 -7.19 -7.03 -5.88
C VAL A 47 -6.15 -6.72 -4.80
N ILE A 48 -4.87 -6.71 -5.16
CA ILE A 48 -3.80 -6.60 -4.16
C ILE A 48 -3.47 -5.14 -3.85
N ASN A 49 -3.24 -4.29 -4.84
CA ASN A 49 -2.73 -2.94 -4.61
C ASN A 49 -3.84 -1.96 -4.20
N VAL A 50 -5.12 -2.29 -4.44
CA VAL A 50 -6.26 -1.42 -4.11
C VAL A 50 -7.20 -2.06 -3.11
N LYS A 51 -7.86 -3.17 -3.47
CA LYS A 51 -8.90 -3.78 -2.62
C LYS A 51 -8.35 -4.25 -1.28
N CYS A 52 -7.15 -4.83 -1.22
CA CYS A 52 -6.59 -5.31 0.04
C CYS A 52 -6.37 -4.18 1.06
N ALA A 53 -5.90 -3.00 0.64
CA ALA A 53 -5.70 -1.86 1.53
C ALA A 53 -7.03 -1.39 2.14
N ILE A 54 -8.04 -1.14 1.28
CA ILE A 54 -9.37 -0.70 1.72
C ILE A 54 -10.00 -1.73 2.66
N LEU A 55 -9.97 -3.00 2.28
CA LEU A 55 -10.60 -4.06 3.08
C LEU A 55 -9.82 -4.40 4.35
N LEU A 56 -8.51 -4.13 4.41
CA LEU A 56 -7.75 -4.24 5.66
C LEU A 56 -8.19 -3.16 6.63
N ILE A 57 -8.29 -1.92 6.17
CA ILE A 57 -8.70 -0.78 6.99
C ILE A 57 -10.15 -0.94 7.45
N LYS A 58 -11.05 -1.36 6.55
CA LYS A 58 -12.44 -1.67 6.90
C LYS A 58 -12.53 -2.70 8.05
N ASN A 59 -11.69 -3.74 8.00
CA ASN A 59 -11.71 -4.78 9.02
C ASN A 59 -11.03 -4.35 10.31
N ALA A 60 -9.97 -3.52 10.24
CA ALA A 60 -9.25 -3.03 11.41
C ALA A 60 -9.97 -1.86 12.11
N GLY A 61 -10.72 -1.05 11.36
CA GLY A 61 -11.39 0.18 11.80
C GLY A 61 -12.16 0.07 13.11
N PRO A 62 -13.00 -0.97 13.32
CA PRO A 62 -13.73 -1.16 14.58
C PRO A 62 -12.83 -1.32 15.82
N HIS A 63 -11.54 -1.60 15.64
CA HIS A 63 -10.56 -1.80 16.71
C HIS A 63 -9.64 -0.60 16.93
N LEU A 64 -9.71 0.41 16.06
CA LEU A 64 -8.90 1.62 16.17
C LEU A 64 -9.55 2.62 17.12
N LYS A 65 -8.79 3.07 18.11
CA LYS A 65 -9.24 4.02 19.14
C LYS A 65 -8.70 5.42 18.87
N LYS A 66 -9.20 6.42 19.61
CA LYS A 66 -8.65 7.79 19.59
C LYS A 66 -7.12 7.75 19.76
N GLY A 67 -6.40 8.37 18.83
CA GLY A 67 -4.94 8.38 18.78
C GLY A 67 -4.33 7.32 17.85
N SER A 68 -5.14 6.42 17.27
CA SER A 68 -4.64 5.42 16.32
C SER A 68 -4.18 6.04 15.01
N THR A 69 -3.38 5.31 14.26
CA THR A 69 -2.82 5.79 12.98
C THR A 69 -2.90 4.73 11.90
N VAL A 70 -3.31 5.14 10.70
CA VAL A 70 -3.20 4.35 9.47
C VAL A 70 -2.14 4.98 8.57
N VAL A 71 -1.25 4.13 8.05
CA VAL A 71 -0.24 4.50 7.06
C VAL A 71 -0.45 3.66 5.81
N LEU A 72 -0.63 4.33 4.67
CA LEU A 72 -0.66 3.71 3.35
C LEU A 72 0.71 3.87 2.70
N ILE A 73 1.21 2.83 2.03
CA ILE A 73 2.41 2.93 1.20
C ILE A 73 1.97 2.93 -0.26
N SER A 74 2.27 4.03 -0.95
CA SER A 74 2.04 4.21 -2.39
C SER A 74 3.36 4.13 -3.14
N SER A 75 3.50 4.83 -4.26
CA SER A 75 4.71 4.90 -5.07
C SER A 75 4.85 6.26 -5.72
N LEU A 76 6.08 6.75 -5.89
CA LEU A 76 6.36 7.97 -6.67
C LEU A 76 5.76 7.89 -8.08
N VAL A 77 5.71 6.68 -8.66
CA VAL A 77 5.14 6.44 -9.99
C VAL A 77 3.63 6.78 -10.04
N ALA A 78 2.96 6.87 -8.88
CA ALA A 78 1.57 7.31 -8.79
C ALA A 78 1.38 8.83 -8.97
N TYR A 79 2.44 9.65 -8.95
CA TYR A 79 2.36 11.11 -9.11
C TYR A 79 2.21 11.60 -10.55
N ASN A 80 1.98 10.70 -11.51
CA ASN A 80 1.71 11.03 -12.91
C ASN A 80 0.38 10.41 -13.40
N PRO A 81 -0.67 10.39 -12.55
CA PRO A 81 -1.87 11.26 -12.67
C PRO A 81 -2.30 11.78 -11.25
N PRO A 82 -3.41 12.56 -11.04
CA PRO A 82 -3.55 13.44 -9.86
C PRO A 82 -3.52 12.73 -8.50
N PRO A 83 -3.14 13.45 -7.41
CA PRO A 83 -2.91 12.87 -6.09
C PRO A 83 -4.09 12.04 -5.59
N SER A 84 -3.78 10.90 -4.95
CA SER A 84 -4.76 9.87 -4.58
C SER A 84 -5.93 10.44 -3.77
N ILE A 85 -7.11 10.54 -4.39
CA ILE A 85 -8.36 10.99 -3.76
C ILE A 85 -8.72 10.10 -2.56
N TYR A 86 -8.38 8.81 -2.62
CA TYR A 86 -8.69 7.82 -1.58
C TYR A 86 -8.05 8.12 -0.22
N GLY A 87 -6.80 8.59 -0.19
CA GLY A 87 -6.10 8.90 1.06
C GLY A 87 -6.74 10.08 1.80
N TYR A 88 -7.14 11.11 1.04
CA TYR A 88 -7.82 12.28 1.59
C TYR A 88 -9.23 11.96 2.10
N ALA A 89 -10.02 11.20 1.32
CA ALA A 89 -11.36 10.79 1.72
C ALA A 89 -11.34 9.96 3.02
N LEU A 90 -10.40 9.02 3.13
CA LEU A 90 -10.28 8.16 4.31
C LEU A 90 -9.79 8.93 5.55
N ALA A 91 -8.87 9.89 5.38
CA ALA A 91 -8.43 10.74 6.48
C ALA A 91 -9.59 11.56 7.06
N SER A 92 -10.46 12.11 6.20
CA SER A 92 -11.65 12.82 6.63
C SER A 92 -12.68 11.90 7.28
N GLU A 93 -12.87 10.69 6.76
CA GLU A 93 -13.84 9.71 7.28
C GLU A 93 -13.46 9.19 8.67
N MET A 94 -12.15 9.00 8.93
CA MET A 94 -11.66 8.42 10.18
C MET A 94 -11.32 9.46 11.27
N ALA A 95 -11.35 10.75 10.91
CA ALA A 95 -11.18 11.85 11.85
C ALA A 95 -12.38 11.98 12.82
N PRO A 96 -12.17 12.54 14.02
CA PRO A 96 -10.90 13.00 14.59
C PRO A 96 -10.13 11.88 15.32
N ASN A 97 -10.67 10.66 15.35
CA ASN A 97 -10.16 9.61 16.23
C ASN A 97 -8.89 8.94 15.67
N THR A 98 -8.81 8.77 14.36
CA THR A 98 -7.67 8.11 13.71
C THR A 98 -7.08 9.01 12.64
N ARG A 99 -5.75 9.14 12.63
CA ARG A 99 -5.04 9.84 11.56
C ARG A 99 -4.74 8.88 10.43
N VAL A 100 -4.89 9.33 9.19
CA VAL A 100 -4.55 8.54 8.00
C VAL A 100 -3.56 9.35 7.18
N ASN A 101 -2.42 8.74 6.84
CA ASN A 101 -1.39 9.37 6.01
C ASN A 101 -0.89 8.39 4.94
N CYS A 102 -0.27 8.93 3.90
CA CYS A 102 0.31 8.17 2.82
C CYS A 102 1.81 8.48 2.71
N VAL A 103 2.64 7.44 2.62
CA VAL A 103 4.05 7.55 2.29
C VAL A 103 4.23 7.15 0.83
N VAL A 104 5.06 7.90 0.12
CA VAL A 104 5.26 7.76 -1.31
C VAL A 104 6.76 7.58 -1.53
N PRO A 105 7.25 6.34 -1.52
CA PRO A 105 8.65 6.07 -1.73
C PRO A 105 9.05 6.33 -3.20
N GLY A 106 10.25 6.85 -3.38
CA GLY A 106 11.03 6.67 -4.60
C GLY A 106 11.55 5.24 -4.71
N ILE A 107 12.68 5.05 -5.37
CA ILE A 107 13.23 3.72 -5.58
C ILE A 107 14.00 3.27 -4.34
N VAL A 108 13.56 2.15 -3.76
CA VAL A 108 14.13 1.56 -2.53
C VAL A 108 14.59 0.14 -2.86
N PRO A 109 15.88 -0.20 -2.65
CA PRO A 109 16.42 -1.52 -3.01
C PRO A 109 15.77 -2.61 -2.14
N THR A 110 14.81 -3.31 -2.75
CA THR A 110 14.05 -4.41 -2.13
C THR A 110 13.83 -5.52 -3.16
N HIS A 111 13.49 -6.73 -2.70
CA HIS A 111 13.12 -7.84 -3.59
C HIS A 111 11.97 -7.48 -4.54
N PHE A 112 11.09 -6.54 -4.16
CA PHE A 112 9.98 -6.07 -5.00
C PHE A 112 10.44 -5.36 -6.27
N VAL A 113 11.54 -4.60 -6.20
CA VAL A 113 12.10 -3.86 -7.34
C VAL A 113 13.33 -4.55 -7.94
N ALA A 114 13.63 -5.78 -7.56
CA ALA A 114 14.83 -6.50 -7.99
C ALA A 114 14.93 -6.61 -9.52
N LEU A 115 13.80 -6.73 -10.23
CA LEU A 115 13.76 -6.71 -11.70
C LEU A 115 14.30 -5.42 -12.32
N TYR A 116 14.22 -4.30 -11.61
CA TYR A 116 14.67 -2.98 -12.08
C TYR A 116 16.05 -2.60 -11.53
N THR A 117 16.47 -3.24 -10.43
CA THR A 117 17.62 -2.81 -9.61
C THR A 117 18.74 -3.85 -9.54
N SER A 118 18.60 -4.99 -10.21
CA SER A 118 19.63 -6.03 -10.29
C SER A 118 20.88 -5.61 -11.08
N ASN A 119 20.79 -4.52 -11.85
CA ASN A 119 21.91 -3.86 -12.51
C ASN A 119 22.17 -2.52 -11.83
N ASP A 120 23.38 -2.33 -11.29
CA ASP A 120 23.78 -1.13 -10.56
C ASP A 120 23.67 0.14 -11.42
N ALA A 121 24.03 0.08 -12.71
CA ALA A 121 23.90 1.23 -13.61
C ALA A 121 22.43 1.63 -13.87
N THR A 122 21.53 0.64 -13.94
CA THR A 122 20.09 0.89 -14.08
C THR A 122 19.50 1.44 -12.78
N ARG A 123 19.95 0.92 -11.64
CA ARG A 123 19.55 1.38 -10.31
C ARG A 123 19.97 2.83 -10.05
N GLU A 124 21.22 3.19 -10.32
CA GLU A 124 21.73 4.56 -10.11
C GLU A 124 20.97 5.60 -10.94
N GLU A 125 20.70 5.30 -12.21
CA GLU A 125 19.92 6.20 -13.08
C GLU A 125 18.46 6.34 -12.60
N LEU A 126 17.89 5.26 -12.09
CA LEU A 126 16.55 5.23 -11.52
C LEU A 126 16.47 6.03 -10.20
N GLU A 127 17.48 5.89 -9.33
CA GLU A 127 17.60 6.68 -8.10
C GLU A 127 17.77 8.17 -8.41
N ARG A 128 18.59 8.53 -9.42
CA ARG A 128 18.78 9.92 -9.87
C ARG A 128 17.50 10.58 -10.39
N LYS A 129 16.57 9.81 -10.95
CA LYS A 129 15.28 10.33 -11.45
C LYS A 129 14.21 10.42 -10.37
N ALA A 130 14.43 9.80 -9.21
CA ALA A 130 13.45 9.73 -8.14
C ALA A 130 13.53 10.92 -7.16
N TRP A 131 14.58 11.75 -7.26
CA TRP A 131 14.92 12.87 -6.39
C TRP A 131 15.42 14.07 -7.21
#